data_AF-A0A3C0J156-F1
#
_entry.id   AF-A0A3C0J156-F1
#
_cell.length_a   1.000
_cell.length_b   1.000
_cell.length_c   1.000
_cell.angle_alpha   90.00
_cell.angle_beta   90.00
_cell.angle_gamma   90.00
#
_symmetry.space_group_name_H-M   'P 1'
#
loop_
_entity.id
_entity.type
_entity.pdbx_description
1 polymer ?
#
loop_
_entity_poly.entity_id
_entity_poly.type
_entity_poly.pdbx_seq_one_letter_code
_entity_poly.pdbx_strand_id
1 'polypeptide(L)' 'RVLSALGVSISHFECIFDFEAAGCCPKPDPEAYRRILRRLGASGDQCMLVEDNPRNLRTARSVFGMSTVLVRK' A
#
# COMPACT_ATOMS: atom_id res chain seq x y z
N ARG A 1 11.81 -12.15 5.37
CA ARG A 1 12.86 -12.63 4.43
C ARG A 1 13.46 -11.50 3.59
N VAL A 2 12.66 -10.68 2.90
CA VAL A 2 13.17 -9.60 2.02
C VAL A 2 13.83 -8.45 2.79
N LEU A 3 13.16 -7.87 3.79
CA LEU A 3 13.72 -6.72 4.54
C LEU A 3 15.09 -7.02 5.15
N SER A 4 15.23 -8.17 5.80
CA SER A 4 16.51 -8.62 6.36
C SER A 4 17.60 -8.83 5.30
N ALA A 5 17.26 -9.38 4.12
CA ALA A 5 18.22 -9.53 3.03
C ALA A 5 18.70 -8.17 2.46
N LEU A 6 17.89 -7.12 2.60
CA LEU A 6 18.22 -5.74 2.20
C LEU A 6 18.84 -4.92 3.35
N GLY A 7 19.04 -5.51 4.54
CA GLY A 7 19.54 -4.78 5.71
C GLY A 7 18.55 -3.74 6.27
N VAL A 8 17.26 -3.84 5.94
CA VAL A 8 16.22 -2.92 6.42
C VAL A 8 15.62 -3.45 7.73
N SER A 9 15.67 -2.64 8.79
CA SER A 9 15.10 -3.02 10.08
C SER A 9 13.58 -3.09 10.03
N ILE A 10 13.02 -4.12 10.65
CA ILE A 10 11.57 -4.26 10.81
C ILE A 10 10.97 -3.21 11.76
N SER A 11 11.79 -2.61 12.63
CA SER A 11 11.36 -1.55 13.55
C SER A 11 10.93 -0.25 12.86
N HIS A 12 11.23 -0.10 11.56
CA HIS A 12 10.74 1.04 10.76
C HIS A 12 9.28 0.88 10.34
N PHE A 13 8.67 -0.29 10.55
CA PHE A 13 7.31 -0.60 10.12
C PHE A 13 6.46 -0.97 11.33
N GLU A 14 5.39 -0.21 11.57
CA GLU A 14 4.39 -0.57 12.57
C GLU A 14 3.61 -1.82 12.16
N CYS A 15 3.41 -2.00 10.85
CA CYS A 15 2.70 -3.14 10.28
C CYS A 15 3.26 -3.53 8.91
N ILE A 16 3.19 -4.83 8.59
CA ILE A 16 3.55 -5.37 7.29
C ILE A 16 2.36 -6.17 6.76
N PHE A 17 1.96 -5.87 5.52
CA PHE A 17 0.87 -6.54 4.82
C PHE A 17 1.43 -7.26 3.61
N ASP A 18 1.10 -8.54 3.47
CA ASP A 18 1.41 -9.34 2.30
C ASP A 18 0.19 -9.49 1.39
N PHE A 19 0.33 -10.32 0.36
CA PHE A 19 -0.70 -10.58 -0.62
C PHE A 19 -1.93 -11.30 -0.02
N GLU A 20 -1.73 -12.16 0.97
CA GLU A 20 -2.81 -12.87 1.65
C GLU A 20 -3.63 -11.92 2.53
N ALA A 21 -2.95 -10.99 3.22
CA ALA A 21 -3.61 -9.91 3.96
C ALA A 21 -4.46 -9.01 3.03
N ALA A 22 -4.03 -8.82 1.78
CA ALA A 22 -4.80 -8.13 0.74
C ALA A 22 -5.96 -8.97 0.15
N GLY A 23 -6.16 -10.21 0.63
CA GLY A 23 -7.25 -11.08 0.20
C GLY A 23 -7.00 -11.75 -1.13
N CYS A 24 -5.73 -11.89 -1.51
CA CYS A 24 -5.30 -12.36 -2.82
C CYS A 24 -5.82 -11.48 -3.98
N CYS A 25 -6.23 -10.24 -3.69
CA CYS A 25 -6.54 -9.22 -4.68
C CYS A 25 -5.27 -8.40 -4.96
N PRO A 26 -4.79 -8.32 -6.21
CA PRO A 26 -3.65 -7.47 -6.55
C PRO A 26 -4.11 -6.02 -6.75
N LYS A 27 -3.24 -5.05 -6.46
CA LYS A 27 -3.43 -3.70 -7.02
C LYS A 27 -3.41 -3.80 -8.57
N PRO A 28 -4.27 -3.06 -9.30
CA PRO A 28 -5.08 -1.94 -8.86
C PRO A 28 -6.53 -2.29 -8.44
N ASP A 29 -6.84 -3.55 -8.12
CA ASP A 29 -8.16 -3.93 -7.60
C ASP A 29 -8.49 -3.11 -6.32
N PRO A 30 -9.60 -2.36 -6.29
CA PRO A 30 -10.01 -1.59 -5.12
C PRO A 30 -10.12 -2.40 -3.82
N GLU A 31 -10.40 -3.71 -3.89
CA GLU A 31 -10.55 -4.52 -2.69
C GLU A 31 -9.25 -4.66 -1.89
N ALA A 32 -8.10 -4.69 -2.59
CA ALA A 32 -6.79 -4.69 -1.94
C ALA A 32 -6.59 -3.46 -1.03
N TYR A 33 -7.02 -2.29 -1.50
CA TYR A 33 -6.94 -1.03 -0.76
C TYR A 33 -7.93 -0.98 0.40
N ARG A 34 -9.19 -1.43 0.19
CA ARG A 34 -10.20 -1.49 1.27
C ARG A 34 -9.72 -2.34 2.44
N ARG A 35 -9.12 -3.49 2.16
CA ARG A 35 -8.59 -4.39 3.19
C ARG A 35 -7.45 -3.76 3.97
N ILE A 36 -6.49 -3.13 3.28
CA ILE A 36 -5.37 -2.45 3.93
C ILE A 36 -5.86 -1.29 4.79
N LEU A 37 -6.70 -0.40 4.24
CA LEU A 37 -7.26 0.75 4.98
C LEU A 37 -8.07 0.31 6.19
N ARG A 38 -8.92 -0.73 6.04
CA ARG A 38 -9.68 -1.31 7.15
C ARG A 38 -8.75 -1.82 8.26
N ARG A 39 -7.63 -2.47 7.91
CA ARG A 39 -6.72 -3.00 8.91
C ARG A 39 -5.82 -1.94 9.56
N LEU A 40 -5.50 -0.87 8.82
CA LEU A 40 -4.87 0.31 9.36
C LEU A 40 -5.81 1.13 10.26
N GLY A 41 -7.14 0.95 10.12
CA GLY A 41 -8.11 1.78 10.82
C GLY A 41 -8.11 3.22 10.34
N ALA A 42 -7.72 3.45 9.08
CA ALA A 42 -7.54 4.79 8.50
C ALA A 42 -8.43 4.99 7.26
N SER A 43 -8.85 6.22 7.02
CA SER A 43 -9.42 6.63 5.75
C SER A 43 -8.31 6.94 4.74
N GLY A 44 -8.64 6.88 3.45
CA GLY A 44 -7.62 7.01 2.41
C GLY A 44 -6.98 8.40 2.36
N ASP A 45 -7.71 9.47 2.69
CA ASP A 45 -7.20 10.84 2.80
C ASP A 45 -6.17 11.04 3.93
N GLN A 46 -6.13 10.15 4.92
CA GLN A 46 -5.10 10.08 5.95
C GLN A 46 -3.84 9.33 5.49
N CYS A 47 -3.87 8.73 4.31
CA CYS A 47 -2.85 7.81 3.82
C CYS A 47 -2.14 8.32 2.57
N MET A 48 -0.86 7.96 2.45
CA MET A 48 -0.06 8.18 1.25
C MET A 48 0.37 6.85 0.64
N LEU A 49 0.19 6.68 -0.66
CA LEU A 49 0.77 5.56 -1.41
C LEU A 49 2.01 6.00 -2.17
N VAL A 50 3.15 5.42 -1.80
CA VAL A 50 4.42 5.52 -2.54
C VAL A 50 4.55 4.28 -3.42
N GLU A 51 4.62 4.45 -4.74
CA GLU A 51 4.60 3.33 -5.68
C GLU A 51 5.33 3.63 -7.01
N ASP A 52 5.82 2.61 -7.71
CA ASP A 52 6.46 2.73 -9.02
C ASP A 52 5.50 2.60 -10.21
N ASN A 53 4.31 2.02 -10.02
CA ASN A 53 3.32 1.84 -11.08
C ASN A 53 2.19 2.88 -11.04
N PRO A 54 2.07 3.78 -12.04
CA PRO A 54 1.00 4.78 -12.10
C PRO A 54 -0.43 4.20 -12.10
N ARG A 55 -0.62 2.94 -12.54
CA ARG A 55 -1.94 2.29 -12.49
C ARG A 55 -2.42 2.11 -11.05
N ASN A 56 -1.51 1.76 -10.14
CA ASN A 56 -1.82 1.59 -8.72
C ASN A 56 -2.16 2.94 -8.08
N LEU A 57 -1.36 3.97 -8.37
CA LEU A 57 -1.57 5.32 -7.86
C LEU A 57 -2.91 5.93 -8.30
N ARG A 58 -3.36 5.65 -9.52
CA ARG A 58 -4.66 6.16 -10.00
C ARG A 58 -5.82 5.67 -9.13
N THR A 59 -5.92 4.36 -8.86
CA THR A 59 -6.97 3.83 -7.98
C THR A 59 -6.87 4.41 -6.58
N ALA A 60 -5.66 4.47 -5.99
CA ALA A 60 -5.43 5.03 -4.67
C ALA A 60 -5.99 6.46 -4.54
N ARG A 61 -5.70 7.31 -5.53
CA ARG A 61 -6.15 8.70 -5.54
C ARG A 61 -7.64 8.84 -5.87
N SER A 62 -8.11 8.24 -6.97
CA SER A 62 -9.46 8.49 -7.49
C SER A 62 -10.56 7.79 -6.70
N VAL A 63 -10.27 6.62 -6.12
CA VAL A 63 -11.27 5.81 -5.40
C VAL A 63 -11.19 6.05 -3.90
N PHE A 64 -9.99 6.25 -3.34
CA PHE A 64 -9.78 6.32 -1.90
C PHE A 64 -9.35 7.69 -1.40
N GLY A 65 -9.08 8.66 -2.28
CA GLY A 65 -8.63 10.00 -1.87
C GLY A 65 -7.21 10.04 -1.31
N MET A 66 -6.41 9.00 -1.53
CA MET A 66 -5.04 8.95 -1.01
C MET A 66 -4.14 9.99 -1.68
N SER A 67 -3.21 10.54 -0.90
CA SER A 67 -2.03 11.22 -1.45
C SER A 67 -1.16 10.19 -2.18
N THR A 68 -0.52 10.57 -3.27
CA THR A 68 0.27 9.63 -4.09
C THR A 68 1.63 10.19 -4.46
N VAL A 69 2.65 9.32 -4.39
CA VAL A 69 4.02 9.61 -4.81
C VAL A 69 4.44 8.55 -5.82
N LEU A 70 4.83 9.00 -7.02
CA LEU A 70 5.41 8.14 -8.04
C LEU A 70 6.92 8.10 -7.88
N VAL A 71 7.47 6.91 -7.67
CA VAL A 71 8.93 6.67 -7.66
C VAL A 71 9.33 6.10 -9.01
N ARG A 72 10.28 6.75 -9.68
CA ARG A 72 10.83 6.28 -10.96
C ARG A 72 12.09 5.45 -10.69
N LYS A 73 12.26 4.39 -11.47
CA LYS A 73 13.51 3.61 -11.54
C LYS A 73 14.53 4.33 -12.42
#